data_AF-A0A1B6F5K6-F1
#
_entry.id   AF-A0A1B6F5K6-F1
#
_cell.length_a   1.000
_cell.length_b   1.000
_cell.length_c   1.000
_cell.angle_alpha   90.00
_cell.angle_beta   90.00
_cell.angle_gamma   90.00
#
_symmetry.space_group_name_H-M   'P 1'
#
loop_
_entity.id
_entity.type
_entity.pdbx_description
1 polymer ?
#
loop_
_entity_poly.entity_id
_entity_poly.type
_entity_poly.pdbx_seq_one_letter_code
_entity_poly.pdbx_strand_id
1 'polypeptide(L)'
;EKKQGDIDARIRAPIYESFKVYTVKYRTKTEVHLGVSGDKVEIDPVVHQQRVSAKLFGRHKASTHDMDSVVACDLVDTKSNNRASFRLVYDNTALSTSLDSSGSSTPSFKHHDFEASAEVANLIVQKINHILELKPSTRRKEYLTLREHKSHRRKSFHLGPR
;
A
#
# COMPACT_ATOMS: atom_id res chain seq x y z
N GLU A 1 0.56 -24.23 19.13
CA GLU A 1 1.28 -22.94 19.23
C GLU A 1 1.13 -22.04 18.00
N LYS A 2 1.58 -22.45 16.79
CA LYS A 2 1.50 -21.62 15.56
C LYS A 2 0.09 -21.07 15.23
N LYS A 3 -0.98 -21.83 15.49
CA LYS A 3 -2.37 -21.38 15.29
C LYS A 3 -2.83 -20.31 16.28
N GLN A 4 -2.31 -20.31 17.52
CA GLN A 4 -2.69 -19.32 18.53
C GLN A 4 -2.05 -17.96 18.21
N GLY A 5 -0.78 -17.95 17.80
CA GLY A 5 -0.09 -16.71 17.41
C GLY A 5 -0.73 -16.02 16.20
N ASP A 6 -1.30 -16.79 15.25
CA ASP A 6 -2.04 -16.24 14.12
C ASP A 6 -3.38 -15.61 14.54
N ILE A 7 -4.12 -16.24 15.46
CA ILE A 7 -5.37 -15.69 16.01
C ILE A 7 -5.10 -14.37 16.73
N ASP A 8 -4.06 -14.33 17.57
CA ASP A 8 -3.68 -13.12 18.30
C ASP A 8 -3.24 -12.00 17.34
N ALA A 9 -2.55 -12.33 16.25
CA ALA A 9 -2.17 -11.38 15.21
C ALA A 9 -3.40 -10.78 14.51
N ARG A 10 -4.42 -11.60 14.20
CA ARG A 10 -5.67 -11.14 13.59
C ARG A 10 -6.49 -10.25 14.53
N ILE A 11 -6.56 -10.59 15.81
CA ILE A 11 -7.25 -9.77 16.83
C ILE A 11 -6.57 -8.40 16.99
N ARG A 12 -5.23 -8.37 16.99
CA ARG A 12 -4.47 -7.12 17.13
C ARG A 12 -4.31 -6.34 15.83
N ALA A 13 -4.58 -6.95 14.67
CA ALA A 13 -4.34 -6.31 13.38
C ALA A 13 -5.03 -4.93 13.24
N PRO A 14 -6.30 -4.74 13.65
CA PRO A 14 -6.96 -3.43 13.58
C PRO A 14 -6.44 -2.38 14.56
N ILE A 15 -5.69 -2.77 15.60
CA ILE A 15 -5.15 -1.84 16.59
C ILE A 15 -4.06 -1.00 15.94
N TYR A 16 -4.11 0.32 16.14
CA TYR A 16 -3.14 1.25 15.57
C TYR A 16 -1.70 0.85 15.92
N GLU A 17 -0.84 0.86 14.91
CA GLU A 17 0.59 0.63 15.04
C GLU A 17 1.33 1.47 13.99
N SER A 18 2.47 2.04 14.36
CA SER A 18 3.26 2.90 13.48
C SER A 18 4.63 2.29 13.21
N PHE A 19 5.04 2.33 11.95
CA PHE A 19 6.30 1.75 11.49
C PHE A 19 7.16 2.81 10.82
N LYS A 20 8.47 2.76 11.07
CA LYS A 20 9.44 3.59 10.36
C LYS A 20 9.83 2.90 9.06
N VAL A 21 9.48 3.50 7.94
CA VAL A 21 9.73 2.91 6.60
C VAL A 21 10.22 3.99 5.63
N TYR A 22 10.70 3.57 4.45
CA TYR A 22 11.09 4.48 3.39
C TYR A 22 10.07 4.41 2.26
N THR A 23 9.43 5.51 1.90
CA THR A 23 8.70 5.56 0.62
C THR A 23 9.70 5.62 -0.52
N VAL A 24 9.48 4.81 -1.56
CA VAL A 24 10.30 4.74 -2.75
C VAL A 24 9.52 5.41 -3.88
N LYS A 25 9.89 6.65 -4.21
CA LYS A 25 9.35 7.36 -5.38
C LYS A 25 10.48 7.64 -6.36
N TYR A 26 10.33 7.11 -7.56
CA TYR A 26 11.35 7.19 -8.63
C TYR A 26 12.71 6.68 -8.16
N ARG A 27 13.65 7.58 -7.86
CA ARG A 27 15.01 7.28 -7.36
C ARG A 27 15.29 7.85 -5.96
N THR A 28 14.27 8.44 -5.33
CA THR A 28 14.39 9.05 -4.01
C THR A 28 13.74 8.17 -2.95
N LYS A 29 14.44 8.01 -1.82
CA LYS A 29 13.93 7.35 -0.63
C LYS A 29 13.69 8.41 0.43
N THR A 30 12.45 8.53 0.88
CA THR A 30 12.08 9.46 1.96
C THR A 30 11.65 8.66 3.16
N GLU A 31 12.19 8.96 4.32
CA GLU A 31 11.79 8.31 5.56
C GLU A 31 10.42 8.84 6.02
N VAL A 32 9.51 7.93 6.35
CA VAL A 32 8.15 8.22 6.78
C VAL A 32 7.77 7.35 7.98
N HIS A 33 6.84 7.84 8.78
CA HIS A 33 6.05 7.03 9.70
C HIS A 33 4.81 6.54 8.97
N LEU A 34 4.65 5.22 8.91
CA LEU A 34 3.49 4.54 8.35
C LEU A 34 2.61 4.05 9.49
N GLY A 35 1.52 4.78 9.77
CA GLY A 35 0.50 4.38 10.73
C GLY A 35 -0.52 3.45 10.08
N VAL A 36 -0.82 2.31 10.70
CA VAL A 36 -1.81 1.33 10.21
C VAL A 36 -2.80 1.01 11.31
N SER A 37 -4.09 1.18 11.03
CA SER A 37 -5.21 0.85 11.91
C SER A 37 -6.36 0.23 11.11
N GLY A 38 -7.39 -0.29 11.80
CA GLY A 38 -8.59 -0.81 11.16
C GLY A 38 -9.36 0.20 10.30
N ASP A 39 -9.20 1.49 10.60
CA ASP A 39 -9.95 2.58 9.95
C ASP A 39 -9.16 3.24 8.82
N LYS A 40 -7.84 3.34 8.95
CA LYS A 40 -7.01 4.12 8.02
C LYS A 40 -5.55 3.71 8.00
N VAL A 41 -4.89 4.11 6.91
CA VAL A 41 -3.43 4.12 6.74
C VAL A 41 -2.94 5.55 6.61
N GLU A 42 -1.96 5.93 7.43
CA GLU A 42 -1.38 7.27 7.51
C GLU A 42 0.09 7.24 7.10
N ILE A 43 0.53 8.24 6.35
CA ILE A 43 1.90 8.37 5.85
C ILE A 43 2.40 9.77 6.19
N ASP A 44 3.25 9.85 7.21
CA ASP A 44 3.80 11.10 7.73
C ASP A 44 5.30 11.20 7.48
N PRO A 45 5.81 12.25 6.80
CA PRO A 45 7.25 12.41 6.60
C PRO A 45 7.98 12.73 7.91
N VAL A 46 9.17 12.15 8.09
CA VAL A 46 10.01 12.43 9.27
C VAL A 46 10.69 13.80 9.12
N VAL A 47 10.23 14.78 9.90
CA VAL A 47 10.60 16.21 9.82
C VAL A 47 12.10 16.49 10.01
N HIS A 48 12.87 15.57 10.59
CA HIS A 48 14.29 15.79 10.93
C HIS A 48 15.19 16.01 9.69
N GLN A 49 14.81 15.57 8.49
CA GLN A 49 15.56 15.85 7.26
C GLN A 49 15.23 17.21 6.61
N GLN A 50 14.24 17.98 7.09
CA GLN A 50 13.82 19.23 6.45
C GLN A 50 14.45 20.52 7.03
N ARG A 51 15.40 20.41 7.98
CA ARG A 51 15.90 21.60 8.73
C ARG A 51 16.69 22.63 7.91
N VAL A 52 17.06 22.38 6.64
CA VAL A 52 17.94 23.30 5.89
C VAL A 52 17.32 23.89 4.60
N SER A 53 16.24 23.33 4.05
CA SER A 53 15.69 23.81 2.76
C SER A 53 14.16 24.06 2.72
N ALA A 54 13.47 23.99 3.87
CA ALA A 54 12.01 24.11 3.97
C ALA A 54 11.41 25.47 3.58
N LYS A 55 12.21 26.45 3.11
CA LYS A 55 11.72 27.77 2.70
C LYS A 55 11.45 27.93 1.20
N LEU A 56 11.84 26.98 0.33
CA LEU A 56 11.64 27.19 -1.13
C LEU A 56 11.18 25.97 -1.95
N PHE A 57 11.16 24.75 -1.40
CA PHE A 57 10.70 23.57 -2.15
C PHE A 57 9.82 22.67 -1.28
N GLY A 58 8.54 22.55 -1.69
CA GLY A 58 7.42 21.78 -1.12
C GLY A 58 7.67 20.91 0.12
N ARG A 59 6.99 21.24 1.22
CA ARG A 59 6.72 20.29 2.30
C ARG A 59 6.06 19.05 1.69
N HIS A 60 6.68 17.87 1.83
CA HIS A 60 5.94 16.63 1.64
C HIS A 60 4.76 16.67 2.62
N LYS A 61 3.54 16.65 2.10
CA LYS A 61 2.33 16.70 2.91
C LYS A 61 2.03 15.28 3.40
N ALA A 62 1.68 15.14 4.67
CA ALA A 62 1.11 13.91 5.20
C ALA A 62 -0.07 13.46 4.33
N SER A 63 -0.25 12.15 4.18
CA SER A 63 -1.38 11.59 3.44
C SER A 63 -2.05 10.48 4.23
N THR A 64 -3.37 10.44 4.17
CA THR A 64 -4.20 9.45 4.86
C THR A 64 -5.12 8.78 3.85
N HIS A 65 -5.23 7.47 3.92
CA HIS A 65 -6.14 6.66 3.11
C HIS A 65 -7.08 5.92 4.05
N ASP A 66 -8.39 6.01 3.81
CA ASP A 66 -9.36 5.17 4.51
C ASP A 66 -9.08 3.70 4.18
N MET A 67 -9.19 2.80 5.16
CA MET A 67 -8.99 1.37 4.94
C MET A 67 -9.98 0.81 3.91
N ASP A 68 -11.18 1.38 3.77
CA ASP A 68 -12.14 1.00 2.73
C ASP A 68 -11.65 1.30 1.30
N SER A 69 -10.72 2.26 1.15
CA SER A 69 -10.07 2.57 -0.12
C SER A 69 -8.85 1.68 -0.40
N VAL A 70 -8.27 1.04 0.62
CA VAL A 70 -7.13 0.13 0.46
C VAL A 70 -7.62 -1.19 -0.11
N VAL A 71 -6.98 -1.66 -1.18
CA VAL A 71 -7.42 -2.86 -1.91
C VAL A 71 -6.42 -4.00 -1.92
N ALA A 72 -5.12 -3.71 -1.74
CA ALA A 72 -4.09 -4.73 -1.64
C ALA A 72 -2.85 -4.22 -0.92
N CYS A 73 -2.12 -5.13 -0.28
CA CYS A 73 -0.77 -4.90 0.21
C CYS A 73 0.06 -6.16 -0.03
N ASP A 74 1.03 -6.07 -0.94
CA ASP A 74 1.83 -7.22 -1.37
C ASP A 74 3.33 -6.95 -1.20
N LEU A 75 4.09 -7.98 -0.84
CA LEU A 75 5.54 -7.96 -0.95
C LEU A 75 5.93 -7.93 -2.44
N VAL A 76 6.80 -7.01 -2.83
CA VAL A 76 7.23 -6.82 -4.23
C VAL A 76 8.60 -7.43 -4.47
N ASP A 77 9.51 -7.27 -3.51
CA ASP A 77 10.90 -7.70 -3.65
C ASP A 77 11.50 -7.98 -2.27
N THR A 78 12.42 -8.95 -2.21
CA THR A 78 13.19 -9.27 -1.01
C THR A 78 14.66 -9.27 -1.39
N LYS A 79 15.40 -8.30 -0.84
CA LYS A 79 16.82 -8.09 -1.13
C LYS A 79 17.67 -8.91 -0.17
N SER A 80 18.85 -9.31 -0.64
CA SER A 80 19.83 -10.09 0.16
C SER A 80 20.35 -9.36 1.41
N ASN A 81 20.18 -8.04 1.50
CA ASN A 81 20.63 -7.21 2.61
C ASN A 81 19.61 -7.07 3.75
N ASN A 82 18.75 -8.08 3.96
CA ASN A 82 17.66 -8.07 4.94
C ASN A 82 16.68 -6.89 4.79
N ARG A 83 16.53 -6.38 3.56
CA ARG A 83 15.53 -5.36 3.21
C ARG A 83 14.50 -5.96 2.28
N ALA A 84 13.26 -5.51 2.41
CA ALA A 84 12.21 -5.89 1.49
C ALA A 84 11.40 -4.66 1.08
N SER A 85 10.85 -4.75 -0.11
CA SER A 85 9.95 -3.75 -0.68
C SER A 85 8.52 -4.30 -0.67
N PHE A 86 7.56 -3.48 -0.27
CA PHE A 86 6.14 -3.83 -0.33
C PHE A 86 5.34 -2.70 -0.97
N ARG A 87 4.19 -3.04 -1.54
CA ARG A 87 3.32 -2.14 -2.28
C ARG A 87 1.95 -2.09 -1.66
N LEU A 88 1.53 -0.89 -1.27
CA LEU A 88 0.17 -0.59 -0.86
C LEU A 88 -0.61 -0.05 -2.05
N VAL A 89 -1.71 -0.70 -2.41
CA VAL A 89 -2.60 -0.28 -3.49
C VAL A 89 -3.89 0.26 -2.89
N TYR A 90 -4.31 1.42 -3.36
CA TYR A 90 -5.52 2.10 -2.90
C TYR A 90 -6.29 2.67 -4.09
N ASP A 91 -7.58 2.84 -3.88
CA ASP A 91 -8.45 3.53 -4.78
C ASP A 91 -8.33 5.05 -4.61
N ASN A 92 -8.11 5.77 -5.71
CA ASN A 92 -8.03 7.22 -5.75
C ASN A 92 -9.28 7.87 -6.38
N THR A 93 -10.32 7.10 -6.73
CA THR A 93 -11.51 7.63 -7.42
C THR A 93 -12.24 8.72 -6.61
N ALA A 94 -12.26 8.63 -5.28
CA ALA A 94 -12.88 9.68 -4.44
C ALA A 94 -12.20 11.06 -4.53
N LEU A 95 -10.93 11.11 -4.94
CA LEU A 95 -10.16 12.35 -5.09
C LEU A 95 -10.17 12.91 -6.53
N SER A 96 -10.66 12.16 -7.51
CA SER A 96 -10.69 12.60 -8.93
C SER A 96 -11.99 13.30 -9.33
N THR A 97 -13.01 13.33 -8.47
CA THR A 97 -14.37 13.87 -8.74
C THR A 97 -14.43 15.39 -9.00
N SER A 98 -13.30 16.09 -9.14
CA SER A 98 -13.25 17.55 -9.28
C SER A 98 -12.61 18.12 -10.54
N LEU A 99 -12.12 17.30 -11.51
CA LEU A 99 -11.51 17.88 -12.72
C LEU A 99 -11.83 17.20 -14.06
N ASP A 100 -12.41 16.00 -14.08
CA ASP A 100 -12.76 15.30 -15.32
C ASP A 100 -14.25 14.92 -15.36
N SER A 101 -15.09 15.88 -15.76
CA SER A 101 -16.52 15.66 -16.08
C SER A 101 -16.76 14.74 -17.30
N SER A 102 -15.74 14.05 -17.80
CA SER A 102 -15.86 12.95 -18.75
C SER A 102 -16.10 11.66 -17.96
N GLY A 103 -17.37 11.24 -17.88
CA GLY A 103 -17.92 10.10 -17.10
C GLY A 103 -17.36 8.70 -17.43
N SER A 104 -16.04 8.55 -17.45
CA SER A 104 -15.37 7.26 -17.36
C SER A 104 -15.35 6.85 -15.87
N SER A 105 -16.36 6.06 -15.47
CA SER A 105 -16.45 5.42 -14.15
C SER A 105 -15.41 4.30 -13.96
N THR A 106 -14.21 4.44 -14.53
CA THR A 106 -13.17 3.43 -14.41
C THR A 106 -12.42 3.62 -13.09
N PRO A 107 -12.19 2.54 -12.33
CA PRO A 107 -11.51 2.64 -11.05
C PRO A 107 -10.04 3.08 -11.23
N SER A 108 -9.65 4.13 -10.49
CA SER A 108 -8.30 4.70 -10.57
C SER A 108 -7.46 4.21 -9.40
N PHE A 109 -6.88 3.02 -9.54
CA PHE A 109 -6.01 2.45 -8.52
C PHE A 109 -4.60 3.05 -8.60
N LYS A 110 -4.15 3.61 -7.46
CA LYS A 110 -2.78 4.09 -7.27
C LYS A 110 -2.05 3.22 -6.26
N HIS A 111 -0.74 3.38 -6.19
CA HIS A 111 0.07 2.64 -5.23
C HIS A 111 1.17 3.51 -4.61
N HIS A 112 1.59 3.11 -3.41
CA HIS A 112 2.83 3.54 -2.79
C HIS A 112 3.74 2.33 -2.62
N ASP A 113 4.99 2.48 -3.05
CA ASP A 113 6.03 1.50 -2.79
C ASP A 113 6.82 1.95 -1.56
N PHE A 114 7.08 0.99 -0.68
CA PHE A 114 7.81 1.19 0.56
C PHE A 114 8.96 0.20 0.64
N GLU A 115 10.01 0.58 1.36
CA GLU A 115 11.16 -0.27 1.66
C GLU A 115 11.44 -0.23 3.17
N ALA A 116 11.58 -1.39 3.79
CA ALA A 116 11.88 -1.55 5.22
C ALA A 116 12.82 -2.74 5.44
N SER A 117 13.10 -3.10 6.70
CA SER A 117 13.68 -4.42 6.99
C SER A 117 12.69 -5.52 6.57
N ALA A 118 13.20 -6.70 6.22
CA ALA A 118 12.35 -7.79 5.77
C ALA A 118 11.30 -8.18 6.84
N GLU A 119 11.69 -8.18 8.12
CA GLU A 119 10.79 -8.43 9.24
C GLU A 119 9.65 -7.40 9.30
N VAL A 120 9.97 -6.10 9.29
CA VAL A 120 8.98 -5.04 9.36
C VAL A 120 8.05 -5.04 8.14
N ALA A 121 8.60 -5.27 6.95
CA ALA A 121 7.79 -5.36 5.73
C ALA A 121 6.77 -6.51 5.81
N ASN A 122 7.20 -7.68 6.30
CA ASN A 122 6.30 -8.83 6.49
C ASN A 122 5.21 -8.54 7.54
N LEU A 123 5.57 -7.92 8.67
CA LEU A 123 4.60 -7.54 9.71
C LEU A 123 3.53 -6.58 9.17
N ILE A 124 3.94 -5.56 8.41
CA ILE A 124 3.01 -4.58 7.82
C ILE A 124 2.09 -5.27 6.81
N VAL A 125 2.65 -6.06 5.89
CA VAL A 125 1.88 -6.80 4.87
C VAL A 125 0.88 -7.73 5.54
N GLN A 126 1.29 -8.48 6.57
CA GLN A 126 0.43 -9.38 7.32
C GLN A 126 -0.69 -8.61 8.03
N LYS A 127 -0.35 -7.53 8.75
CA LYS A 127 -1.31 -6.69 9.47
C LYS A 127 -2.38 -6.13 8.53
N ILE A 128 -1.98 -5.52 7.41
CA ILE A 128 -2.92 -4.94 6.44
C ILE A 128 -3.80 -6.04 5.84
N ASN A 129 -3.22 -7.18 5.44
CA ASN A 129 -4.03 -8.26 4.85
C ASN A 129 -5.04 -8.84 5.85
N HIS A 130 -4.69 -8.99 7.12
CA HIS A 130 -5.64 -9.39 8.16
C HIS A 130 -6.78 -8.37 8.33
N ILE A 131 -6.48 -7.06 8.31
CA ILE A 131 -7.54 -6.04 8.35
C ILE A 131 -8.45 -6.16 7.13
N LEU A 132 -7.89 -6.29 5.93
CA LEU A 132 -8.66 -6.40 4.71
C LEU A 132 -9.50 -7.69 4.65
N GLU A 133 -9.07 -8.78 5.31
CA GLU A 133 -9.86 -10.01 5.47
C GLU A 133 -11.05 -9.82 6.42
N LEU A 134 -10.86 -9.07 7.51
CA LEU A 134 -11.90 -8.78 8.49
C LEU A 134 -12.93 -7.78 7.96
N LYS A 135 -12.51 -6.88 7.06
CA LYS A 135 -13.35 -5.80 6.51
C LYS A 135 -13.42 -5.89 4.98
N PRO A 136 -14.28 -6.77 4.43
CA PRO A 136 -14.43 -6.90 2.98
C PRO A 136 -15.08 -5.66 2.37
N SER A 137 -14.42 -5.03 1.39
CA SER A 137 -14.97 -3.88 0.65
C SER A 137 -15.30 -4.22 -0.81
N THR A 138 -16.30 -3.54 -1.38
CA THR A 138 -16.67 -3.69 -2.81
C THR A 138 -15.51 -3.32 -3.73
N ARG A 139 -14.77 -2.26 -3.40
CA ARG A 139 -13.58 -1.83 -4.16
C ARG A 139 -12.50 -2.90 -4.20
N ARG A 140 -12.28 -3.62 -3.10
CA ARG A 140 -11.36 -4.76 -3.07
C ARG A 140 -11.81 -5.87 -4.01
N LYS A 141 -13.11 -6.22 -4.02
CA LYS A 141 -13.65 -7.24 -4.95
C LYS A 141 -13.41 -6.84 -6.41
N GLU A 142 -13.71 -5.59 -6.77
CA GLU A 142 -13.47 -5.06 -8.12
C GLU A 142 -11.98 -5.06 -8.49
N TYR A 143 -11.09 -4.72 -7.55
CA TYR A 143 -9.65 -4.78 -7.78
C TYR A 143 -9.18 -6.21 -8.07
N LEU A 144 -9.69 -7.20 -7.30
CA LEU A 144 -9.33 -8.60 -7.48
C LEU A 144 -9.78 -9.14 -8.84
N THR A 145 -11.01 -8.86 -9.27
CA THR A 145 -11.49 -9.26 -10.61
C THR A 145 -10.66 -8.62 -11.72
N LEU A 146 -10.33 -7.33 -11.60
CA LEU A 146 -9.46 -6.64 -12.56
C LEU A 146 -8.03 -7.22 -12.61
N ARG A 147 -7.48 -7.58 -11.45
CA ARG A 147 -6.16 -8.21 -11.34
C ARG A 147 -6.16 -9.60 -12.00
N GLU A 148 -7.20 -10.40 -11.77
CA GLU A 148 -7.39 -11.70 -12.42
C GLU A 148 -7.48 -11.56 -13.95
N HIS A 149 -8.30 -10.63 -14.46
CA HIS A 149 -8.41 -10.39 -15.90
C HIS A 149 -7.09 -9.97 -16.57
N LYS A 150 -6.27 -9.15 -15.91
CA LYS A 150 -4.93 -8.79 -16.40
C LYS A 150 -3.97 -9.98 -16.41
N SER A 151 -4.11 -10.91 -15.46
CA SER A 151 -3.29 -12.13 -15.41
C SER A 151 -3.61 -13.10 -16.55
N HIS A 152 -4.90 -13.25 -16.90
CA HIS A 152 -5.34 -14.11 -18.01
C HIS A 152 -4.83 -13.62 -19.36
N ARG A 153 -4.78 -12.30 -19.56
CA ARG A 153 -4.27 -11.69 -20.80
C ARG A 153 -2.76 -11.91 -20.99
N ARG A 154 -1.98 -12.04 -19.91
CA ARG A 154 -0.53 -12.38 -20.01
C ARG A 154 -0.29 -13.84 -20.41
N LYS A 155 -1.23 -14.73 -20.11
CA LYS A 155 -1.21 -16.14 -20.53
C LYS A 155 -1.81 -16.36 -21.92
N SER A 156 -2.17 -15.33 -22.68
CA SER A 156 -2.68 -15.48 -24.06
C SER A 156 -1.65 -15.13 -25.13
N PHE A 157 -0.42 -14.76 -24.76
CA PHE A 157 0.67 -14.43 -25.71
C PHE A 157 1.66 -15.59 -25.86
N HIS A 158 1.16 -16.77 -26.17
CA HIS A 158 1.93 -17.81 -26.85
C HIS A 158 1.28 -18.02 -28.21
N LEU A 159 1.51 -17.06 -29.11
CA LEU A 159 1.48 -17.33 -30.54
C LEU A 159 2.78 -18.08 -30.85
N GLY A 160 2.62 -19.32 -31.32
CA GLY A 160 3.64 -20.35 -31.46
C GLY A 160 4.79 -20.02 -32.44
N PRO A 161 5.65 -21.01 -32.70
CA PRO A 161 6.91 -20.80 -33.41
C PRO A 161 6.66 -20.36 -34.87
N ARG A 162 7.50 -19.43 -35.34
CA ARG A 162 7.75 -19.25 -36.77
C ARG A 162 8.85 -20.21 -37.21
#